data_AF-A0A975MZV8-F1
#
_entry.id   AF-A0A975MZV8-F1
#
_cell.length_a   1.000
_cell.length_b   1.000
_cell.length_c   1.000
_cell.angle_alpha   90.00
_cell.angle_beta   90.00
_cell.angle_gamma   90.00
#
_symmetry.space_group_name_H-M   'P 1'
#
loop_
_entity.id
_entity.type
_entity.pdbx_description
1 polymer ?
#
loop_
_entity_poly.entity_id
_entity_poly.type
_entity_poly.pdbx_seq_one_letter_code
_entity_poly.pdbx_strand_id
1 'polypeptide(L)'
;MSTWPPTLAQLKNDRKVPLDDTRDDERYTRCLDAAVAFVELHRPRFNYADDPLSTLPAPTADLVLGTLRLAGRWITRQASPDGMLNMGGDLGGAARVTSGDADIDRLLRIGRFAVAVIG
;
A
#
# COMPACT_ATOMS: atom_id res chain seq x y z
N MET A 1 9.19 -16.49 -12.05
CA MET A 1 9.62 -16.19 -10.67
C MET A 1 9.30 -14.72 -10.41
N SER A 2 8.69 -14.39 -9.28
CA SER A 2 8.42 -13.00 -8.88
C SER A 2 9.65 -12.44 -8.16
N THR A 3 10.29 -11.44 -8.74
CA THR A 3 11.47 -10.75 -8.19
C THR A 3 11.06 -9.54 -7.37
N TRP A 4 11.76 -9.26 -6.27
CA TRP A 4 11.63 -8.02 -5.50
C TRP A 4 12.58 -6.94 -6.06
N PRO A 5 12.17 -5.66 -6.11
CA PRO A 5 10.82 -5.16 -5.82
C PRO A 5 9.83 -5.49 -6.95
N PRO A 6 8.51 -5.51 -6.66
CA PRO A 6 7.49 -5.61 -7.70
C PRO A 6 7.64 -4.49 -8.74
N THR A 7 7.36 -4.80 -10.01
CA THR A 7 7.49 -3.85 -11.11
C THR A 7 6.15 -3.21 -11.48
N LEU A 8 6.20 -2.04 -12.15
CA LEU A 8 5.01 -1.38 -12.69
C LEU A 8 4.22 -2.31 -13.63
N ALA A 9 4.92 -3.10 -14.46
CA ALA A 9 4.27 -4.08 -15.34
C ALA A 9 3.51 -5.15 -14.56
N GLN A 10 4.06 -5.63 -13.44
CA GLN A 10 3.36 -6.58 -12.56
C GLN A 10 2.12 -5.94 -11.92
N LEU A 11 2.21 -4.68 -11.49
CA LEU A 11 1.07 -3.93 -10.96
C LEU A 11 -0.02 -3.70 -12.00
N LYS A 12 0.33 -3.29 -13.22
CA LYS A 12 -0.63 -3.15 -14.32
C LYS A 12 -1.31 -4.47 -14.66
N ASN A 13 -0.54 -5.56 -14.74
CA ASN A 13 -1.08 -6.90 -14.98
C ASN A 13 -2.05 -7.32 -13.86
N ASP A 14 -1.68 -7.12 -12.59
CA ASP A 14 -2.54 -7.43 -11.44
C ASP A 14 -3.87 -6.65 -11.46
N ARG A 15 -3.81 -5.40 -11.95
CA ARG A 15 -4.97 -4.52 -12.12
C ARG A 15 -5.72 -4.67 -13.44
N LYS A 16 -5.28 -5.58 -14.32
CA LYS A 16 -5.83 -5.77 -15.67
C LYS A 16 -5.81 -4.48 -16.52
N VAL A 17 -4.78 -3.66 -16.34
CA VAL A 17 -4.52 -2.47 -17.16
C VAL A 17 -3.55 -2.85 -18.29
N PRO A 18 -3.82 -2.47 -19.56
CA PRO A 18 -2.90 -2.70 -20.66
C PRO A 18 -1.52 -2.09 -20.40
N LEU A 19 -0.45 -2.80 -20.77
CA LEU A 19 0.92 -2.34 -20.49
C LEU A 19 1.31 -1.08 -21.27
N ASP A 20 0.73 -0.92 -22.45
CA ASP A 20 0.86 0.21 -23.36
C ASP A 20 0.03 1.43 -22.96
N ASP A 21 -0.91 1.28 -22.01
CA ASP A 21 -1.61 2.41 -21.42
C ASP A 21 -0.71 3.13 -20.41
N THR A 22 -0.16 4.27 -20.81
CA THR A 22 0.82 5.04 -20.02
C THR A 22 0.24 6.21 -19.25
N ARG A 23 -1.07 6.49 -19.39
CA ARG A 23 -1.71 7.72 -18.88
C ARG A 23 -1.56 7.91 -17.37
N ASP A 24 -1.50 6.80 -16.63
CA ASP A 24 -1.47 6.78 -15.18
C ASP A 24 -0.16 6.22 -14.61
N ASP A 25 0.89 6.07 -15.42
CA ASP A 25 2.13 5.38 -15.04
C ASP A 25 2.86 6.05 -13.90
N GLU A 26 2.96 7.38 -13.93
CA GLU A 26 3.55 8.14 -12.84
C GLU A 26 2.78 7.97 -11.52
N ARG A 27 1.45 7.86 -11.60
CA ARG A 27 0.59 7.66 -10.43
C ARG A 27 0.78 6.26 -9.87
N TYR A 28 0.75 5.25 -10.74
CA TYR A 28 0.93 3.85 -10.35
C TYR A 28 2.32 3.61 -9.78
N THR A 29 3.35 4.20 -10.38
CA THR A 29 4.73 4.15 -9.87
C THR A 29 4.81 4.73 -8.46
N ARG A 30 4.28 5.95 -8.23
CA ARG A 30 4.29 6.57 -6.90
C ARG A 30 3.60 5.72 -5.82
N CYS A 31 2.45 5.12 -6.14
CA CYS A 31 1.76 4.24 -5.20
C CYS A 31 2.54 2.94 -4.95
N LEU A 32 3.20 2.39 -5.97
CA LEU A 32 4.01 1.19 -5.87
C LEU A 32 5.26 1.44 -5.01
N ASP A 33 5.97 2.53 -5.25
CA ASP A 33 7.16 2.92 -4.49
C ASP A 33 6.83 3.13 -3.01
N ALA A 34 5.71 3.81 -2.72
CA ALA A 34 5.24 3.97 -1.35
C ALA A 34 4.90 2.62 -0.70
N ALA A 35 4.36 1.66 -1.45
CA ALA A 35 3.97 0.36 -0.92
C ALA A 35 5.21 -0.49 -0.63
N VAL A 36 6.21 -0.44 -1.51
CA VAL A 36 7.53 -1.06 -1.30
C VAL A 36 8.18 -0.51 -0.03
N ALA A 37 8.30 0.82 0.09
CA ALA A 37 8.89 1.45 1.27
C ALA A 37 8.13 1.09 2.57
N PHE A 38 6.79 1.05 2.52
CA PHE A 38 5.98 0.64 3.65
C PHE A 38 6.26 -0.81 4.08
N VAL A 39 6.36 -1.73 3.12
CA VAL A 39 6.63 -3.15 3.41
C VAL A 39 8.04 -3.33 3.96
N GLU A 40 9.05 -2.68 3.38
CA GLU A 40 10.43 -2.74 3.89
C GLU A 40 10.53 -2.27 5.34
N LEU A 41 9.82 -1.18 5.68
CA LEU A 41 9.75 -0.63 7.03
C LEU A 41 9.07 -1.59 8.03
N HIS A 42 8.01 -2.28 7.63
CA HIS A 42 7.19 -3.12 8.53
C HIS A 42 7.60 -4.60 8.52
N ARG A 43 8.41 -5.02 7.56
CA ARG A 43 8.91 -6.40 7.42
C ARG A 43 10.42 -6.41 7.29
N PRO A 44 11.20 -5.87 8.26
CA PRO A 44 12.67 -5.76 8.15
C PRO A 44 13.42 -7.10 8.22
N ARG A 45 12.70 -8.24 8.27
CA ARG A 45 13.26 -9.59 8.41
C ARG A 45 13.63 -10.24 7.06
N PHE A 46 13.72 -9.47 5.99
CA PHE A 46 14.06 -9.94 4.64
C PHE A 46 15.25 -9.16 4.08
N ASN A 47 15.99 -9.80 3.19
CA ASN A 47 17.08 -9.18 2.45
C ASN A 47 16.55 -8.43 1.21
N TYR A 48 16.10 -7.19 1.38
CA TYR A 48 15.57 -6.38 0.27
C TYR A 48 16.64 -5.82 -0.67
N ALA A 49 17.88 -5.68 -0.17
CA ALA A 49 19.00 -5.15 -0.94
C ALA A 49 19.68 -6.19 -1.84
N ASP A 50 19.20 -7.44 -1.83
CA ASP A 50 19.84 -8.58 -2.48
C ASP A 50 21.33 -8.71 -2.10
N ASP A 51 21.66 -8.33 -0.86
CA ASP A 51 23.03 -8.39 -0.35
C ASP A 51 23.45 -9.86 -0.19
N PRO A 52 24.44 -10.36 -0.97
CA PRO A 52 24.85 -11.75 -0.91
C PRO A 52 25.49 -12.14 0.44
N LEU A 53 25.87 -11.16 1.26
CA LEU A 53 26.43 -11.37 2.60
C LEU A 53 25.36 -11.39 3.70
N SER A 54 24.11 -11.09 3.37
CA SER A 54 23.00 -11.08 4.33
C SER A 54 22.57 -12.49 4.70
N THR A 55 22.31 -12.72 5.99
CA THR A 55 21.73 -13.97 6.50
C THR A 55 20.19 -13.97 6.48
N LEU A 56 19.58 -12.86 6.08
CA LEU A 56 18.14 -12.73 6.00
C LEU A 56 17.60 -13.46 4.74
N PRO A 57 16.41 -14.07 4.82
CA PRO A 57 15.78 -14.69 3.65
C PRO A 57 15.48 -13.65 2.57
N ALA A 58 15.55 -14.08 1.31
CA ALA A 58 15.05 -13.28 0.20
C ALA A 58 13.53 -13.04 0.32
N PRO A 59 13.02 -11.89 -0.17
CA PRO A 59 11.59 -11.64 -0.29
C PRO A 59 10.85 -12.76 -1.02
N THR A 60 9.73 -13.22 -0.45
CA THR A 60 8.93 -14.32 -1.02
C THR A 60 7.93 -13.80 -2.06
N ALA A 61 7.39 -14.72 -2.89
CA ALA A 61 6.34 -14.41 -3.84
C ALA A 61 5.08 -13.83 -3.16
N ASP A 62 4.74 -14.30 -1.96
CA ASP A 62 3.60 -13.79 -1.18
C ASP A 62 3.82 -12.34 -0.75
N LEU A 63 5.06 -11.97 -0.44
CA LEU A 63 5.40 -10.59 -0.10
C LEU A 63 5.22 -9.68 -1.32
N VAL A 64 5.68 -10.12 -2.49
CA VAL A 64 5.48 -9.40 -3.76
C VAL A 64 3.99 -9.23 -4.06
N LEU A 65 3.20 -10.31 -3.99
CA LEU A 65 1.77 -10.25 -4.23
C LEU A 65 1.06 -9.34 -3.21
N GLY A 66 1.41 -9.43 -1.93
CA GLY A 66 0.89 -8.56 -0.88
C GLY A 66 1.15 -7.08 -1.15
N THR A 67 2.37 -6.73 -1.59
CA THR A 67 2.74 -5.36 -1.96
C THR A 67 1.93 -4.86 -3.16
N LEU A 68 1.74 -5.69 -4.20
CA LEU A 68 0.91 -5.34 -5.36
C LEU A 68 -0.54 -5.06 -4.96
N ARG A 69 -1.12 -5.90 -4.07
CA ARG A 69 -2.48 -5.69 -3.54
C ARG A 69 -2.59 -4.43 -2.69
N LEU A 70 -1.56 -4.11 -1.91
CA LEU A 70 -1.50 -2.87 -1.12
C LEU A 70 -1.48 -1.64 -2.02
N ALA A 71 -0.57 -1.58 -2.99
CA ALA A 71 -0.49 -0.50 -3.98
C ALA A 71 -1.82 -0.36 -4.75
N GLY A 72 -2.39 -1.48 -5.19
CA GLY A 72 -3.67 -1.51 -5.88
C GLY A 72 -4.82 -0.94 -5.05
N ARG A 73 -4.86 -1.24 -3.74
CA ARG A 73 -5.87 -0.70 -2.83
C ARG A 73 -5.75 0.81 -2.66
N TRP A 74 -4.53 1.34 -2.54
CA TRP A 74 -4.30 2.79 -2.44
C TRP A 74 -4.71 3.52 -3.71
N ILE A 75 -4.40 2.97 -4.88
CA ILE A 75 -4.83 3.52 -6.17
C ILE A 75 -6.36 3.61 -6.27
N THR A 76 -7.07 2.54 -5.87
CA THR A 76 -8.54 2.49 -5.96
C THR A 76 -9.20 3.48 -5.00
N ARG A 77 -8.61 3.71 -3.83
CA ARG A 77 -9.15 4.65 -2.83
C ARG A 77 -8.97 6.11 -3.22
N GLN A 78 -7.87 6.45 -3.88
CA GLN A 78 -7.67 7.79 -4.43
C GLN A 78 -8.78 8.20 -5.43
N ALA A 79 -9.42 7.22 -6.08
CA ALA A 79 -10.51 7.43 -7.03
C ALA A 79 -11.92 7.47 -6.39
N SER A 80 -12.06 7.20 -5.09
CA SER A 80 -13.31 7.40 -4.36
C SER A 80 -13.29 8.77 -3.68
N PRO A 81 -14.17 9.71 -4.05
CA PRO A 81 -14.38 10.90 -3.25
C PRO A 81 -14.81 10.45 -1.85
N ASP A 82 -14.10 10.92 -0.81
CA ASP A 82 -14.31 10.64 0.62
C ASP A 82 -15.70 11.06 1.18
N GLY A 83 -16.70 11.24 0.33
CA GLY A 83 -18.05 11.68 0.69
C GLY A 83 -19.21 10.95 -0.01
N MET A 84 -18.96 9.98 -0.91
CA MET A 84 -20.06 9.32 -1.65
C MET A 84 -20.69 8.10 -0.97
N LEU A 85 -20.34 7.82 0.29
CA LEU A 85 -20.97 6.77 1.11
C LEU A 85 -21.78 7.31 2.31
N ASN A 86 -22.13 8.60 2.32
CA ASN A 86 -22.90 9.21 3.42
C ASN A 86 -24.15 9.99 2.96
N MET A 87 -24.88 9.47 1.97
CA MET A 87 -26.28 9.87 1.70
C MET A 87 -27.26 8.71 1.96
N GLY A 88 -27.27 8.19 3.19
CA GLY A 88 -28.23 7.15 3.58
C GLY A 88 -28.34 6.88 5.08
N GLY A 89 -27.79 7.76 5.92
CA GLY A 89 -27.69 7.56 7.36
C GLY A 89 -28.35 8.66 8.18
N ASP A 90 -29.56 9.09 7.77
CA ASP A 90 -30.48 9.72 8.71
C ASP A 90 -30.85 8.67 9.75
N LEU A 91 -30.16 8.68 10.90
CA LEU A 91 -30.63 8.36 12.25
C LEU A 91 -29.44 8.05 13.18
N GLY A 92 -29.12 9.03 14.02
CA GLY A 92 -28.92 8.79 15.45
C GLY A 92 -27.65 8.08 15.91
N GLY A 93 -26.78 8.85 16.56
CA GLY A 93 -26.01 8.35 17.70
C GLY A 93 -24.54 8.07 17.42
N ALA A 94 -23.69 8.90 18.03
CA ALA A 94 -22.27 8.63 18.28
C ALA A 94 -21.49 8.12 17.05
N ALA A 95 -21.31 9.00 16.07
CA ALA A 95 -20.28 8.81 15.06
C ALA A 95 -18.90 8.87 15.73
N ARG A 96 -18.47 7.74 16.30
CA ARG A 96 -17.05 7.45 16.49
C ARG A 96 -16.42 7.75 15.14
N VAL A 97 -15.51 8.72 15.10
CA VAL A 97 -14.72 9.04 13.90
C VAL A 97 -14.16 7.72 13.40
N THR A 98 -14.81 7.14 12.39
CA THR A 98 -14.30 5.97 11.70
C THR A 98 -13.07 6.49 11.00
N SER A 99 -11.89 6.11 11.48
CA SER A 99 -10.60 6.22 10.78
C SER A 99 -10.88 6.01 9.29
N GLY A 100 -10.96 7.11 8.54
CA GLY A 100 -11.51 7.12 7.18
C GLY A 100 -10.70 6.22 6.27
N ASP A 101 -9.42 6.04 6.62
CA ASP A 101 -8.56 5.12 5.91
C ASP A 101 -7.48 4.52 6.84
N ALA A 102 -7.76 3.32 7.37
CA ALA A 102 -6.83 2.59 8.24
C ALA A 102 -5.46 2.29 7.58
N ASP A 103 -5.34 2.34 6.25
CA ASP A 103 -4.04 2.16 5.60
C ASP A 103 -3.25 3.47 5.53
N ILE A 104 -3.92 4.61 5.30
CA ILE A 104 -3.30 5.94 5.40
C ILE A 104 -2.84 6.18 6.83
N ASP A 105 -3.66 5.79 7.82
CA ASP A 105 -3.28 5.90 9.23
C ASP A 105 -2.04 5.05 9.56
N ARG A 106 -1.90 3.88 8.93
CA ARG A 106 -0.72 3.03 9.06
C ARG A 106 0.49 3.63 8.34
N LEU A 107 0.31 4.17 7.14
CA LEU A 107 1.37 4.79 6.35
C LEU A 107 1.95 6.02 7.05
N LEU A 108 1.07 6.88 7.57
CA LEU A 108 1.45 8.11 8.26
C LEU A 108 1.72 7.91 9.75
N ARG A 109 1.50 6.70 10.29
CA ARG A 109 1.59 6.38 11.72
C ARG A 109 0.79 7.37 12.57
N ILE A 110 -0.46 7.63 12.19
CA ILE A 110 -1.36 8.53 12.91
C ILE A 110 -2.48 7.75 13.62
N GLY A 111 -3.15 8.41 14.57
CA GLY A 111 -4.22 7.82 15.35
C GLY A 111 -3.76 6.60 16.16
N ARG A 112 -4.48 5.48 16.05
CA ARG A 112 -4.17 4.23 16.80
C ARG A 112 -2.85 3.57 16.41
N PHE A 113 -2.22 4.01 15.32
CA PHE A 113 -0.93 3.49 14.85
C PHE A 113 0.22 4.48 15.13
N ALA A 114 -0.06 5.60 15.78
CA ALA A 114 0.97 6.49 16.30
C ALA A 114 1.72 5.78 17.44
N VAL A 115 3.01 5.56 17.25
CA VAL A 115 3.90 5.14 18.33
C VAL A 115 4.20 6.38 19.15
N ALA A 116 4.08 6.31 20.48
CA ALA A 116 4.49 7.40 21.35
C ALA A 116 5.97 7.72 21.10
N VAL A 117 6.27 8.94 20.66
CA VAL A 117 7.62 9.47 20.68
C VAL A 117 7.96 9.70 22.15
N ILE A 118 8.62 8.73 22.79
CA ILE A 118 9.32 8.98 24.05
C ILE A 118 10.64 9.64 23.65
N GLY A 119 10.68 10.96 23.80
CA GLY A 119 11.85 11.83 23.70
C GLY A 119 11.67 12.97 24.68
#